data_AF-S8FFF6-F1
#
_entry.id   AF-S8FFF6-F1
#
_cell.length_a   1.000
_cell.length_b   1.000
_cell.length_c   1.000
_cell.angle_alpha   90.00
_cell.angle_beta   90.00
_cell.angle_gamma   90.00
#
_symmetry.space_group_name_H-M   'P 1'
#
loop_
_entity.id
_entity.type
_entity.pdbx_description
1 polymer ?
#
loop_
_entity_poly.entity_id
_entity_poly.type
_entity_poly.pdbx_seq_one_letter_code
_entity_poly.pdbx_strand_id
1 'polypeptide(L)'
;MSYGEWKRETSSWDILFRLHLPYRAPRSKLAAFLWRRRVWLETTFALSMMQPWEKVVVVCVFWLFMVVFLISGYLYFPHHVRYVFGRTRYYLSGRELDVPAALKWSASYLNPWANASNPLAYAVRAVSIGEDL
;
A
#
# COMPACT_ATOMS: atom_id res chain seq x y z
N MET A 1 1.26 43.17 0.28
CA MET A 1 2.41 42.51 -0.38
C MET A 1 3.48 43.57 -0.62
N SER A 2 4.67 43.38 -0.07
CA SER A 2 5.80 44.32 -0.24
C SER A 2 6.54 44.03 -1.56
N TYR A 3 7.08 45.05 -2.22
CA TYR A 3 7.82 44.95 -3.49
C TYR A 3 9.01 43.96 -3.46
N GLY A 4 9.51 43.59 -2.28
CA GLY A 4 10.55 42.57 -2.15
C GLY A 4 10.04 41.13 -2.27
N GLU A 5 8.74 40.89 -2.08
CA GLU A 5 8.20 39.53 -1.92
C GLU A 5 8.03 38.78 -3.24
N TRP A 6 7.68 39.47 -4.32
CA TRP A 6 7.47 38.84 -5.63
C TRP A 6 8.77 38.32 -6.26
N LYS A 7 9.92 38.86 -5.82
CA LYS A 7 11.25 38.53 -6.34
C LYS A 7 11.98 37.45 -5.52
N ARG A 8 11.40 36.99 -4.40
CA ARG A 8 11.99 35.91 -3.59
C ARG A 8 11.89 34.58 -4.35
N GLU A 9 13.04 33.97 -4.62
CA GLU A 9 13.09 32.58 -5.05
C GLU A 9 12.70 31.70 -3.86
N THR A 10 11.68 30.88 -4.04
CA THR A 10 11.23 29.97 -2.98
C THR A 10 12.23 28.85 -2.82
N SER A 11 12.70 28.66 -1.59
CA SER A 11 13.57 27.54 -1.28
C SER A 11 12.81 26.23 -1.48
N SER A 12 13.50 25.15 -1.83
CA SER A 12 12.86 23.83 -1.96
C SER A 12 12.20 23.39 -0.65
N TRP A 13 12.74 23.82 0.49
CA TRP A 13 12.17 23.58 1.82
C TRP A 13 10.86 24.34 2.06
N ASP A 14 10.74 25.54 1.51
CA ASP A 14 9.48 26.28 1.57
C ASP A 14 8.37 25.51 0.83
N ILE A 15 8.70 24.77 -0.23
CA ILE A 15 7.67 24.05 -1.00
C ILE A 15 7.13 22.85 -0.22
N LEU A 16 7.97 22.21 0.60
CA LEU A 16 7.57 21.03 1.36
C LEU A 16 6.78 21.41 2.62
N PHE A 17 7.27 22.38 3.39
CA PHE A 17 6.75 22.65 4.74
C PHE A 17 5.98 23.96 4.87
N ARG A 18 6.05 24.87 3.90
CA ARG A 18 5.31 26.14 4.02
C ARG A 18 3.84 25.88 3.85
N LEU A 19 3.04 26.37 4.78
CA LEU A 19 1.60 26.14 4.82
C LEU A 19 0.86 26.77 3.62
N HIS A 20 1.34 27.94 3.19
CA HIS A 20 0.84 28.65 2.01
C HIS A 20 1.66 28.30 0.76
N LEU A 21 0.95 28.02 -0.33
CA LEU A 21 1.57 27.66 -1.60
C LEU A 21 2.17 28.89 -2.29
N PRO A 22 3.42 28.85 -2.78
CA PRO A 22 3.94 29.92 -3.64
C PRO A 22 3.29 29.85 -5.02
N TYR A 23 2.93 31.01 -5.58
CA TYR A 23 2.30 31.11 -6.90
C TYR A 23 3.24 30.74 -8.05
N ARG A 24 4.56 30.88 -7.86
CA ARG A 24 5.58 30.60 -8.88
C ARG A 24 6.19 29.22 -8.69
N ALA A 25 6.28 28.46 -9.77
CA ALA A 25 7.03 27.21 -9.78
C ALA A 25 8.55 27.49 -9.58
N PRO A 26 9.25 26.72 -8.73
CA PRO A 26 10.69 26.86 -8.52
C PRO A 26 11.49 26.46 -9.76
N ARG A 27 12.73 26.94 -9.85
CA ARG A 27 13.61 26.71 -11.00
C ARG A 27 14.16 25.28 -11.07
N SER A 28 14.30 24.60 -9.92
CA SER A 28 14.79 23.23 -9.85
C SER A 28 13.73 22.21 -10.30
N LYS A 29 14.13 21.24 -11.14
CA LYS A 29 13.22 20.23 -11.73
C LYS A 29 12.46 19.41 -10.68
N LEU A 30 13.15 18.95 -9.62
CA LEU A 30 12.53 18.15 -8.55
C LEU A 30 11.50 18.97 -7.76
N ALA A 31 11.86 20.18 -7.35
CA ALA A 31 10.93 21.03 -6.62
C ALA A 31 9.75 21.48 -7.51
N ALA A 32 9.95 21.64 -8.82
CA ALA A 32 8.87 21.94 -9.75
C ALA A 32 7.88 20.76 -9.87
N PHE A 33 8.38 19.52 -9.84
CA PHE A 33 7.53 18.33 -9.82
C PHE A 33 6.72 18.22 -8.52
N LEU A 34 7.37 18.40 -7.37
CA LEU A 34 6.71 18.41 -6.05
C LEU A 34 5.67 19.53 -5.95
N TRP A 35 6.00 20.72 -6.45
CA TRP A 35 5.07 21.84 -6.54
C TRP A 35 3.84 21.47 -7.37
N ARG A 36 3.99 20.86 -8.55
CA ARG A 36 2.83 20.42 -9.37
C ARG A 36 1.95 19.40 -8.65
N ARG A 37 2.56 18.41 -7.97
CA ARG A 37 1.82 17.41 -7.19
C ARG A 37 1.04 18.07 -6.05
N ARG A 38 1.67 19.02 -5.37
CA ARG A 38 1.04 19.77 -4.28
C ARG A 38 -0.09 20.67 -4.78
N VAL A 39 0.10 21.41 -5.87
CA VAL A 39 -0.97 22.22 -6.51
C VAL A 39 -2.16 21.31 -6.85
N TRP A 40 -1.91 20.18 -7.51
CA TRP A 40 -2.96 19.25 -7.90
C TRP A 40 -3.77 18.74 -6.69
N LEU A 41 -3.09 18.29 -5.63
CA LEU A 41 -3.74 17.89 -4.39
C LEU A 41 -4.55 19.02 -3.76
N GLU A 42 -3.98 20.24 -3.69
CA GLU A 42 -4.67 21.39 -3.12
C GLU A 42 -5.93 21.77 -3.90
N THR A 43 -5.89 21.65 -5.24
CA THR A 43 -7.05 21.92 -6.11
C THR A 43 -8.13 20.83 -6.03
N THR A 44 -7.76 19.55 -6.03
CA THR A 44 -8.74 18.45 -6.04
C THR A 44 -9.51 18.34 -4.73
N PHE A 45 -8.84 18.59 -3.60
CA PHE A 45 -9.45 18.53 -2.28
C PHE A 45 -9.93 19.90 -1.77
N ALA A 46 -9.90 20.94 -2.62
CA ALA A 46 -10.24 22.32 -2.26
C ALA A 46 -9.53 22.85 -1.00
N LEU A 47 -8.33 22.32 -0.70
CA LEU A 47 -7.54 22.66 0.49
C LEU A 47 -7.05 24.11 0.49
N SER A 48 -7.19 24.82 -0.63
CA SER A 48 -6.89 26.25 -0.76
C SER A 48 -7.88 27.15 0.00
N MET A 49 -9.11 26.67 0.26
CA MET A 49 -10.16 27.45 0.92
C MET A 49 -10.28 27.15 2.42
N MET A 50 -9.60 26.09 2.88
CA MET A 50 -9.71 25.60 4.25
C MET A 50 -8.78 26.34 5.19
N GLN A 51 -9.13 26.43 6.47
CA GLN A 51 -8.25 27.09 7.43
C GLN A 51 -6.92 26.32 7.58
N PRO A 52 -5.83 27.01 7.90
CA PRO A 52 -4.52 26.37 7.87
C PRO A 52 -4.36 25.22 8.88
N TRP A 53 -5.10 25.26 10.00
CA TRP A 53 -5.11 24.20 11.00
C TRP A 53 -5.97 23.00 10.56
N GLU A 54 -7.14 23.22 9.94
CA GLU A 54 -8.01 22.17 9.42
C GLU A 54 -7.26 21.34 8.37
N LYS A 55 -6.46 22.02 7.53
CA LYS A 55 -5.63 21.39 6.49
C LYS A 55 -4.66 20.38 7.10
N VAL A 56 -4.06 20.70 8.24
CA VAL A 56 -3.15 19.79 8.95
C VAL A 56 -3.90 18.53 9.40
N VAL A 57 -5.11 18.68 9.94
CA VAL A 57 -5.94 17.54 10.37
C VAL A 57 -6.26 16.61 9.19
N VAL A 58 -6.71 17.16 8.07
CA VAL A 58 -7.04 16.35 6.87
C VAL A 58 -5.82 15.61 6.32
N VAL A 59 -4.66 16.27 6.26
CA VAL A 59 -3.42 15.63 5.80
C VAL A 59 -2.99 14.50 6.75
N CYS A 60 -3.12 14.69 8.07
CA CYS A 60 -2.83 13.65 9.06
C CYS A 60 -3.75 12.44 8.90
N VAL A 61 -5.06 12.66 8.72
CA VAL A 61 -6.04 11.59 8.51
C VAL A 61 -5.74 10.83 7.21
N PHE A 62 -5.46 11.54 6.12
CA PHE A 62 -5.07 10.91 4.86
C PHE A 62 -3.80 10.06 5.00
N TRP A 63 -2.78 10.57 5.70
CA TRP A 63 -1.57 9.81 6.00
C TRP A 63 -1.85 8.56 6.82
N LEU A 64 -2.73 8.64 7.82
CA LEU A 64 -3.14 7.49 8.62
C LEU A 64 -3.80 6.42 7.74
N PHE A 65 -4.73 6.82 6.88
CA PHE A 65 -5.36 5.88 5.93
C PHE A 65 -4.35 5.27 4.96
N MET A 66 -3.42 6.06 4.44
CA MET A 66 -2.35 5.56 3.57
C MET A 66 -1.47 4.55 4.30
N VAL A 67 -1.06 4.80 5.54
CA VAL A 67 -0.24 3.85 6.31
C VAL A 67 -0.98 2.55 6.55
N VAL A 68 -2.24 2.60 7.00
CA VAL A 68 -3.07 1.39 7.19
C VAL A 68 -3.23 0.64 5.86
N PHE A 69 -3.46 1.36 4.76
CA PHE A 69 -3.56 0.77 3.43
C PHE A 69 -2.25 0.11 2.97
N LEU A 70 -1.10 0.75 3.21
CA LEU A 70 0.22 0.19 2.89
C LEU A 70 0.52 -1.05 3.72
N ILE A 71 0.23 -1.03 5.02
CA ILE A 71 0.43 -2.19 5.91
C ILE A 71 -0.48 -3.34 5.48
N SER A 72 -1.76 -3.04 5.22
CA SER A 72 -2.73 -4.02 4.71
C SER A 72 -2.27 -4.61 3.38
N GLY A 73 -1.86 -3.76 2.43
CA GLY A 73 -1.30 -4.18 1.16
C GLY A 73 -0.08 -5.07 1.37
N TYR A 74 0.92 -4.65 2.14
CA TYR A 74 2.14 -5.42 2.33
C TYR A 74 1.89 -6.79 3.00
N LEU A 75 1.01 -6.84 4.00
CA LEU A 75 0.76 -8.06 4.76
C LEU A 75 -0.22 -9.02 4.03
N TYR A 76 -1.25 -8.49 3.39
CA TYR A 76 -2.34 -9.28 2.81
C TYR A 76 -2.13 -9.61 1.33
N PHE A 77 -1.57 -8.69 0.56
CA PHE A 77 -1.38 -8.85 -0.89
C PHE A 77 -0.52 -10.06 -1.28
N PRO A 78 0.64 -10.36 -0.67
CA PRO A 78 1.45 -11.51 -1.10
C PRO A 78 0.73 -12.85 -0.88
N HIS A 79 -0.08 -12.94 0.18
CA HIS A 79 -0.88 -14.14 0.45
C HIS A 79 -1.95 -14.36 -0.62
N HIS A 80 -2.62 -13.29 -1.06
CA HIS A 80 -3.61 -13.34 -2.13
C HIS A 80 -3.03 -13.62 -3.51
N VAL A 81 -1.87 -13.04 -3.85
CA VAL A 81 -1.21 -13.33 -5.13
C VAL A 81 -0.84 -14.80 -5.24
N ARG A 82 -0.32 -15.43 -4.16
CA ARG A 82 -0.01 -16.86 -4.14
C ARG A 82 -1.24 -17.74 -4.37
N TYR A 83 -2.36 -17.36 -3.77
CA TYR A 83 -3.63 -18.06 -3.96
C TYR A 83 -4.10 -18.03 -5.42
N VAL A 84 -4.16 -16.83 -6.01
CA VAL A 84 -4.62 -16.65 -7.39
C VAL A 84 -3.66 -17.34 -8.36
N PHE A 85 -2.35 -17.24 -8.15
CA PHE A 85 -1.34 -17.88 -8.98
C PHE A 85 -1.49 -19.40 -9.02
N GLY A 86 -1.76 -20.05 -7.88
CA GLY A 86 -2.02 -21.49 -7.83
C GLY A 86 -3.21 -21.91 -8.69
N ARG A 87 -4.31 -21.14 -8.63
CA ARG A 87 -5.49 -21.37 -9.48
C ARG A 87 -5.22 -21.10 -10.95
N THR A 88 -4.55 -20.00 -11.28
CA THR A 88 -4.18 -19.69 -12.66
C THR A 88 -3.30 -20.79 -13.25
N ARG A 89 -2.35 -21.34 -12.49
CA ARG A 89 -1.52 -22.46 -12.92
C ARG A 89 -2.33 -23.72 -13.21
N TYR A 90 -3.33 -24.03 -12.38
CA TYR A 90 -4.26 -25.14 -12.61
C TYR A 90 -5.03 -24.96 -13.92
N TYR A 91 -5.61 -23.78 -14.14
CA TYR A 91 -6.38 -23.50 -15.35
C TYR A 91 -5.52 -23.42 -16.62
N LEU A 92 -4.27 -22.94 -16.54
CA LEU A 92 -3.39 -22.86 -17.71
C LEU A 92 -2.75 -24.19 -18.10
N SER A 93 -2.30 -24.98 -17.11
CA SER A 93 -1.50 -26.18 -17.39
C SER A 93 -2.34 -27.45 -17.58
N GLY A 94 -3.62 -27.42 -17.19
CA GLY A 94 -4.55 -28.54 -17.33
C GLY A 94 -4.15 -29.82 -16.57
N ARG A 95 -3.05 -29.77 -15.82
CA ARG A 95 -2.59 -30.85 -14.95
C ARG A 95 -3.00 -30.50 -13.53
N GLU A 96 -3.71 -31.43 -12.92
CA GLU A 96 -3.94 -31.46 -11.49
C GLU A 96 -2.56 -31.39 -10.82
N LEU A 97 -2.31 -30.38 -9.99
CA LEU A 97 -1.22 -30.49 -9.02
C LEU A 97 -1.48 -31.81 -8.30
N ASP A 98 -0.51 -32.74 -8.29
CA ASP A 98 -0.62 -34.01 -7.57
C ASP A 98 -1.39 -33.76 -6.28
N VAL A 99 -2.49 -34.49 -6.10
CA VAL A 99 -3.46 -34.36 -5.01
C VAL A 99 -2.85 -33.93 -3.65
N PRO A 100 -1.66 -34.40 -3.22
CA PRO A 100 -0.97 -33.88 -2.02
C PRO A 100 -0.61 -32.39 -2.05
N ALA A 101 -0.07 -31.84 -3.15
CA ALA A 101 0.22 -30.42 -3.28
C ALA A 101 -1.07 -29.59 -3.32
N ALA A 102 -2.13 -30.18 -3.89
CA ALA A 102 -3.44 -29.56 -3.93
C ALA A 102 -4.08 -29.46 -2.51
N LEU A 103 -3.92 -30.52 -1.74
CA LEU A 103 -4.38 -30.59 -0.36
C LEU A 103 -3.56 -29.69 0.57
N LYS A 104 -2.24 -29.57 0.35
CA LYS A 104 -1.35 -28.69 1.11
C LYS A 104 -1.71 -27.21 0.98
N TRP A 105 -2.12 -26.75 -0.22
CA TRP A 105 -2.60 -25.38 -0.39
C TRP A 105 -3.95 -25.16 0.28
N SER A 106 -4.91 -26.09 0.12
CA SER A 106 -6.25 -25.94 0.71
C SER A 106 -6.22 -26.02 2.24
N ALA A 107 -5.37 -26.89 2.79
CA ALA A 107 -5.12 -27.03 4.22
C ALA A 107 -4.45 -25.80 4.86
N SER A 108 -3.64 -25.06 4.12
CA SER A 108 -3.02 -23.84 4.65
C SER A 108 -4.05 -22.74 4.96
N TYR A 109 -5.24 -22.79 4.34
CA TYR A 109 -6.36 -21.88 4.63
C TYR A 109 -7.30 -22.42 5.73
N LEU A 110 -7.20 -23.71 6.05
CA LEU A 110 -7.89 -24.34 7.17
C LEU A 110 -7.13 -24.03 8.47
N ASN A 111 -7.28 -22.80 8.94
CA ASN A 111 -7.08 -22.33 10.31
C ASN A 111 -5.79 -22.81 11.04
N PRO A 112 -4.78 -21.94 11.25
CA PRO A 112 -3.67 -22.20 12.18
C PRO A 112 -4.11 -22.43 13.64
N TRP A 113 -5.36 -22.04 13.97
CA TRP A 113 -6.02 -22.27 15.26
C TRP A 113 -6.84 -23.58 15.30
N ALA A 114 -6.73 -24.42 14.28
CA ALA A 114 -7.28 -25.77 14.31
C ALA A 114 -6.60 -26.53 15.44
N ASN A 115 -7.32 -26.68 16.56
CA ASN A 115 -6.91 -27.47 17.69
C ASN A 115 -6.40 -28.84 17.19
N ALA A 116 -5.31 -29.35 17.77
CA ALA A 116 -4.64 -30.59 17.37
C ALA A 116 -5.54 -31.85 17.47
N SER A 117 -6.82 -31.69 17.77
CA SER A 117 -7.87 -32.71 17.72
C SER A 117 -8.56 -32.83 16.35
N ASN A 118 -8.29 -31.93 15.40
CA ASN A 118 -8.91 -31.99 14.07
C ASN A 118 -8.23 -33.07 13.20
N PRO A 119 -8.94 -34.14 12.77
CA PRO A 119 -8.35 -35.28 12.08
C PRO A 119 -7.70 -34.92 10.72
N LEU A 120 -8.19 -33.86 10.06
CA LEU A 120 -7.64 -33.37 8.80
C LEU A 120 -6.27 -32.70 8.96
N ALA A 121 -5.92 -32.18 10.14
CA ALA A 121 -4.59 -31.63 10.40
C ALA A 121 -3.52 -32.72 10.48
N TYR A 122 -3.89 -33.92 10.98
CA TYR A 122 -2.99 -35.08 11.00
C TYR A 122 -2.69 -35.60 9.59
N ALA A 123 -3.69 -35.64 8.71
CA ALA A 123 -3.49 -36.08 7.32
C ALA A 123 -2.50 -35.19 6.57
N VAL A 124 -2.59 -33.86 6.75
CA VAL A 124 -1.68 -32.89 6.10
C VAL A 124 -0.25 -32.99 6.65
N ARG A 125 -0.10 -33.21 7.97
CA ARG A 125 1.22 -33.40 8.58
C ARG A 125 1.83 -34.76 8.24
N ALA A 126 1.04 -35.82 8.15
CA ALA A 126 1.51 -37.14 7.76
C ALA A 126 2.00 -37.17 6.30
N VAL A 127 1.32 -36.43 5.41
CA VAL A 127 1.75 -36.28 4.01
C VAL A 127 3.07 -35.51 3.91
N SER A 128 3.30 -34.48 4.74
CA SER A 128 4.58 -33.74 4.69
C SER A 128 5.76 -34.56 5.19
N ILE A 129 5.57 -35.46 6.17
CA ILE A 129 6.64 -36.31 6.72
C ILE A 129 7.04 -37.42 5.73
N GLY A 130 6.13 -37.83 4.84
CA GLY A 130 6.43 -38.81 3.79
C GLY A 130 7.30 -38.30 2.65
N GLU A 131 7.51 -36.98 2.51
CA GLU A 131 8.40 -36.39 1.50
C GLU A 131 9.86 -36.26 1.98
N ASP A 132 10.13 -36.49 3.28
CA ASP A 132 11.45 -36.32 3.91
C ASP A 132 12.22 -37.65 4.12
N LEU A 133 11.65 -38.78 3.66
CA LEU A 133 12.22 -40.14 3.71
C LEU A 133 12.42 -40.69 2.29
#